data_AF-A0A7S0ZX08-F1
#
_entry.id   AF-A0A7S0ZX08-F1
#
_cell.length_a   1.000
_cell.length_b   1.000
_cell.length_c   1.000
_cell.angle_alpha   90.00
_cell.angle_beta   90.00
_cell.angle_gamma   90.00
#
_symmetry.space_group_name_H-M   'P 1'
#
loop_
_entity.id
_entity.type
_entity.pdbx_description
1 polymer ?
#
loop_
_entity_poly.entity_id
_entity_poly.type
_entity_poly.pdbx_seq_one_letter_code
_entity_poly.pdbx_strand_id
1 'polypeptide(L)'
;VWQLFLSGPLEIASGFVAMSHYLAYITEVEEDIFHSLVAATFCVVSFTVLWLKRNKTHFMCLIVLWTASVGAVVFVLLTGFLSFESDYMTIPKDAFQSRFALGMGMAARISMYDLTGYSDVCQMGNAIAEPRRVLPMACIIICCVLIVLHIMVCTAVGGVLPWKSYAAIAGPDAHSANFVMSLFAEEVAGSGFAIFFTLIVLLVIFGCFLKVADGVARVPHDAAKEGLFLSWFGAGRLSPENLPLRSLAVMGILATAACFLQLEVLIKGMLTTRLVVQYIGQAVGVIIYRSSHPEADRKFRVPLFPLPNIICILGFLFVLVTTDDWLFCGLALVFLFLGGVLYFPWARACGNWPFDKHAPSTPSGIFLEPSNRVNAEDTDDTEDTAEHRPVSDTIREEAQKEQRVDHCGDTVGTGVEEQSGRLEVVATVAL
;
A
#
# COMPACT_ATOMS: atom_id res chain seq x y z
N VAL A 1 9.18 1.45 11.41
CA VAL A 1 9.04 2.90 11.18
C VAL A 1 10.26 3.49 10.49
N TRP A 2 11.48 3.38 11.04
CA TRP A 2 12.69 3.96 10.43
C TRP A 2 12.94 3.57 8.97
N GLN A 3 12.77 2.28 8.60
CA GLN A 3 12.89 1.85 7.20
C GLN A 3 11.88 2.51 6.24
N LEU A 4 10.72 2.95 6.76
CA LEU A 4 9.64 3.51 5.95
C LEU A 4 10.00 4.92 5.48
N PHE A 5 10.79 5.66 6.27
CA PHE A 5 11.33 6.96 5.86
C PHE A 5 12.30 6.88 4.68
N LEU A 6 12.80 5.68 4.36
CA LEU A 6 13.60 5.45 3.15
C LEU A 6 12.77 4.81 2.05
N SER A 7 12.11 3.69 2.36
CA SER A 7 11.39 2.92 1.34
C SER A 7 10.11 3.59 0.87
N GLY A 8 9.43 4.36 1.73
CA GLY A 8 8.20 5.08 1.39
C GLY A 8 8.43 6.21 0.37
N PRO A 9 9.39 7.12 0.56
CA PRO A 9 9.69 8.15 -0.44
C PRO A 9 10.15 7.58 -1.78
N LEU A 10 10.95 6.51 -1.75
CA LEU A 10 11.42 5.83 -2.96
C LEU A 10 10.27 5.19 -3.74
N GLU A 11 9.28 4.62 -3.05
CA GLU A 11 8.05 4.10 -3.66
C GLU A 11 7.25 5.22 -4.35
N ILE A 12 7.05 6.33 -3.64
CA ILE A 12 6.28 7.46 -4.17
C ILE A 12 7.00 8.06 -5.39
N ALA A 13 8.32 8.22 -5.30
CA ALA A 13 9.13 8.74 -6.39
C ALA A 13 9.14 7.81 -7.61
N SER A 14 9.24 6.48 -7.42
CA SER A 14 9.25 5.54 -8.56
C SER A 14 7.96 5.62 -9.36
N GLY A 15 6.83 5.87 -8.70
CA GLY A 15 5.55 6.14 -9.34
C GLY A 15 5.53 7.36 -10.24
N PHE A 16 6.01 8.50 -9.74
CA PHE A 16 6.03 9.75 -10.50
C PHE A 16 7.08 9.73 -11.61
N VAL A 17 8.20 9.03 -11.41
CA VAL A 17 9.19 8.81 -12.48
C VAL A 17 8.62 7.88 -13.56
N ALA A 18 7.90 6.81 -13.19
CA ALA A 18 7.17 6.01 -14.17
C ALA A 18 6.14 6.84 -14.95
N MET A 19 5.42 7.73 -14.27
CA MET A 19 4.49 8.68 -14.91
C MET A 19 5.18 9.59 -15.92
N SER A 20 6.37 10.13 -15.59
CA SER A 20 7.11 11.00 -16.51
C SER A 20 7.65 10.23 -17.73
N HIS A 21 7.98 8.95 -17.58
CA HIS A 21 8.31 8.09 -18.72
C HIS A 21 7.10 7.79 -19.63
N TYR A 22 5.92 7.55 -19.07
CA TYR A 22 4.70 7.41 -19.88
C TYR A 22 4.33 8.71 -20.60
N LEU A 23 4.65 9.88 -20.01
CA LEU A 23 4.46 11.17 -20.67
C LEU A 23 5.43 11.37 -21.83
N ALA A 24 6.62 10.76 -21.79
CA ALA A 24 7.62 10.81 -22.87
C ALA A 24 7.03 10.37 -24.21
N TYR A 25 6.13 9.38 -24.19
CA TYR A 25 5.40 8.91 -25.38
C TYR A 25 4.61 10.02 -26.09
N ILE A 26 4.09 10.99 -25.34
CA ILE A 26 3.30 12.10 -25.88
C ILE A 26 4.19 13.31 -26.20
N THR A 27 5.17 13.60 -25.36
CA THR A 27 5.98 14.80 -25.48
C THR A 27 7.18 14.66 -26.41
N GLU A 28 7.61 13.42 -26.72
CA GLU A 28 8.80 13.10 -27.53
C GLU A 28 10.13 13.72 -27.01
N VAL A 29 10.13 14.27 -25.79
CA VAL A 29 11.31 14.81 -25.12
C VAL A 29 11.98 13.67 -24.34
N GLU A 30 13.22 13.34 -24.69
CA GLU A 30 14.03 12.28 -24.05
C GLU A 30 15.09 12.84 -23.07
N GLU A 31 15.00 14.10 -22.66
CA GLU A 31 15.96 14.65 -21.71
C GLU A 31 15.69 14.16 -20.27
N ASP A 32 16.67 13.45 -19.67
CA ASP A 32 16.61 12.94 -18.30
C ASP A 32 16.23 14.00 -17.24
N ILE A 33 16.77 15.21 -17.41
CA ILE A 33 16.50 16.34 -16.51
C ILE A 33 15.04 16.77 -16.63
N PHE A 34 14.49 16.76 -17.84
CA PHE A 34 13.09 17.10 -18.07
C PHE A 34 12.17 16.07 -17.40
N HIS A 35 12.44 14.78 -17.56
CA HIS A 35 11.65 13.72 -16.89
C HIS A 35 11.69 13.82 -15.37
N SER A 36 12.86 14.14 -14.80
CA SER A 36 13.04 14.33 -13.35
C SER A 36 12.26 15.54 -12.84
N LEU A 37 12.29 16.67 -13.57
CA LEU A 37 11.55 17.87 -13.23
C LEU A 37 10.04 17.67 -13.34
N VAL A 38 9.57 16.97 -14.37
CA VAL A 38 8.16 16.61 -14.55
C VAL A 38 7.70 15.73 -13.38
N ALA A 39 8.45 14.68 -13.05
CA ALA A 39 8.16 13.80 -11.92
C ALA A 39 8.11 14.57 -10.59
N ALA A 40 9.10 15.43 -10.33
CA ALA A 40 9.14 16.27 -9.13
C ALA A 40 7.94 17.25 -9.08
N THR A 41 7.53 17.80 -10.21
CA THR A 41 6.37 18.70 -10.29
C THR A 41 5.09 17.96 -9.96
N PHE A 42 4.85 16.78 -10.56
CA PHE A 42 3.69 15.96 -10.22
C PHE A 42 3.69 15.55 -8.75
N CYS A 43 4.85 15.18 -8.22
CA CYS A 43 5.02 14.87 -6.80
C CYS A 43 4.61 16.06 -5.92
N VAL A 44 5.16 17.25 -6.14
CA VAL A 44 4.82 18.46 -5.38
C VAL A 44 3.33 18.81 -5.51
N VAL A 45 2.76 18.72 -6.70
CA VAL A 45 1.33 18.93 -6.93
C VAL A 45 0.50 17.94 -6.13
N SER A 46 0.85 16.65 -6.14
CA SER A 46 0.16 15.62 -5.37
C SER A 46 0.17 15.91 -3.87
N PHE A 47 1.33 16.23 -3.32
CA PHE A 47 1.43 16.60 -1.90
C PHE A 47 0.69 17.89 -1.57
N THR A 48 0.71 18.87 -2.47
CA THR A 48 -0.04 20.13 -2.33
C THR A 48 -1.55 19.87 -2.37
N VAL A 49 -2.02 19.01 -3.28
CA VAL A 49 -3.43 18.60 -3.36
C VAL A 49 -3.86 17.89 -2.08
N LEU A 50 -3.03 16.97 -1.55
CA LEU A 50 -3.29 16.32 -0.26
C LEU A 50 -3.31 17.32 0.90
N TRP A 51 -2.45 18.34 0.86
CA TRP A 51 -2.39 19.39 1.87
C TRP A 51 -3.60 20.34 1.83
N LEU A 52 -4.09 20.67 0.63
CA LEU A 52 -5.23 21.57 0.40
C LEU A 52 -6.60 20.88 0.56
N LYS A 53 -6.67 19.55 0.58
CA LYS A 53 -7.92 18.80 0.65
C LYS A 53 -8.72 19.16 1.92
N ARG A 54 -9.92 19.72 1.68
CA ARG A 54 -10.87 20.23 2.67
C ARG A 54 -12.30 19.69 2.46
N ASN A 55 -12.54 18.78 1.49
CA ASN A 55 -13.91 18.38 1.10
C ASN A 55 -14.13 16.88 0.81
N LYS A 56 -15.37 16.44 1.08
CA LYS A 56 -15.98 15.09 1.00
C LYS A 56 -15.97 14.38 -0.37
N THR A 57 -15.37 14.94 -1.42
CA THR A 57 -15.38 14.38 -2.80
C THR A 57 -14.44 13.18 -2.99
N HIS A 58 -13.82 12.67 -1.92
CA HIS A 58 -12.76 11.68 -2.02
C HIS A 58 -13.23 10.32 -2.56
N PHE A 59 -14.42 9.87 -2.15
CA PHE A 59 -14.93 8.54 -2.52
C PHE A 59 -15.21 8.43 -4.03
N MET A 60 -15.86 9.45 -4.61
CA MET A 60 -16.21 9.44 -6.03
C MET A 60 -14.97 9.43 -6.93
N CYS A 61 -13.94 10.24 -6.60
CA CYS A 61 -12.68 10.23 -7.34
C CYS A 61 -12.00 8.85 -7.30
N LEU A 62 -12.10 8.15 -6.17
CA LEU A 62 -11.50 6.82 -6.04
C LEU A 62 -12.24 5.76 -6.82
N ILE A 63 -13.57 5.82 -6.84
CA ILE A 63 -14.35 4.94 -7.70
C ILE A 63 -13.98 5.18 -9.16
N VAL A 64 -13.89 6.43 -9.60
CA VAL A 64 -13.52 6.76 -10.98
C VAL A 64 -12.13 6.19 -11.32
N LEU A 65 -11.13 6.40 -10.46
CA LEU A 65 -9.78 5.87 -10.65
C LEU A 65 -9.74 4.33 -10.66
N TRP A 66 -10.49 3.68 -9.76
CA TRP A 66 -10.61 2.23 -9.73
C TRP A 66 -11.26 1.70 -11.00
N THR A 67 -12.38 2.30 -11.43
CA THR A 67 -13.06 1.91 -12.68
C THR A 67 -12.17 2.11 -13.91
N ALA A 68 -11.37 3.18 -13.95
CA ALA A 68 -10.41 3.42 -15.02
C ALA A 68 -9.30 2.37 -15.04
N SER A 69 -8.80 1.97 -13.86
CA SER A 69 -7.79 0.92 -13.72
C SER A 69 -8.31 -0.44 -14.18
N VAL A 70 -9.49 -0.85 -13.70
CA VAL A 70 -10.15 -2.10 -14.11
C VAL A 70 -10.46 -2.07 -15.60
N GLY A 71 -10.97 -0.95 -16.12
CA GLY A 71 -11.23 -0.77 -17.55
C GLY A 71 -9.97 -0.93 -18.41
N ALA A 72 -8.84 -0.34 -17.99
CA ALA A 72 -7.57 -0.47 -18.70
C ALA A 72 -7.06 -1.93 -18.69
N VAL A 73 -7.15 -2.62 -17.55
CA VAL A 73 -6.77 -4.03 -17.43
C VAL A 73 -7.65 -4.92 -18.31
N VAL A 74 -8.98 -4.75 -18.24
CA VAL A 74 -9.91 -5.51 -19.06
C VAL A 74 -9.67 -5.26 -20.54
N PHE A 75 -9.39 -4.01 -20.93
CA PHE A 75 -9.01 -3.67 -22.30
C PHE A 75 -7.78 -4.45 -22.73
N VAL A 76 -6.68 -4.42 -21.97
CA VAL A 76 -5.42 -5.12 -22.30
C VAL A 76 -5.63 -6.63 -22.40
N LEU A 77 -6.41 -7.22 -21.50
CA LEU A 77 -6.69 -8.65 -21.55
C LEU A 77 -7.53 -9.01 -22.78
N LEU A 78 -8.62 -8.28 -23.05
CA LEU A 78 -9.48 -8.57 -24.20
C LEU A 78 -8.72 -8.40 -25.51
N THR A 79 -8.05 -7.27 -25.71
CA THR A 79 -7.34 -7.00 -26.97
C THR A 79 -6.11 -7.87 -27.13
N GLY A 80 -5.38 -8.16 -26.05
CA GLY A 80 -4.19 -9.00 -26.12
C GLY A 80 -4.49 -10.46 -26.40
N PHE A 81 -5.61 -11.01 -25.90
CA PHE A 81 -6.03 -12.37 -26.25
C PHE A 81 -6.71 -12.45 -27.62
N LEU A 82 -7.33 -11.37 -28.11
CA LEU A 82 -7.94 -11.34 -29.45
C LEU A 82 -6.89 -11.21 -30.56
N SER A 83 -5.84 -10.42 -30.33
CA SER A 83 -4.73 -10.21 -31.27
C SER A 83 -3.53 -11.14 -31.00
N PHE A 84 -3.76 -12.27 -30.32
CA PHE A 84 -2.70 -13.16 -29.86
C PHE A 84 -2.04 -13.91 -31.02
N GLU A 85 -0.75 -13.70 -31.20
CA GLU A 85 0.05 -14.37 -32.21
C GLU A 85 1.11 -15.26 -31.55
N SER A 86 1.02 -16.58 -31.77
CA SER A 86 1.84 -17.58 -31.07
C SER A 86 3.33 -17.47 -31.38
N ASP A 87 3.69 -16.87 -32.51
CA ASP A 87 5.08 -16.80 -33.00
C ASP A 87 5.94 -15.82 -32.19
N TYR A 88 5.32 -14.83 -31.55
CA TYR A 88 6.02 -13.90 -30.66
C TYR A 88 6.46 -14.57 -29.34
N MET A 89 5.80 -15.65 -28.92
CA MET A 89 6.13 -16.42 -27.71
C MET A 89 7.15 -17.54 -27.95
N THR A 90 8.13 -17.32 -28.85
CA THR A 90 9.17 -18.32 -29.10
C THR A 90 10.21 -18.38 -27.97
N ILE A 91 10.21 -19.51 -27.24
CA ILE A 91 11.20 -19.81 -26.20
C ILE A 91 12.58 -20.01 -26.84
N PRO A 92 13.63 -19.27 -26.42
CA PRO A 92 14.99 -19.51 -26.88
C PRO A 92 15.44 -20.94 -26.57
N LYS A 93 16.18 -21.57 -27.49
CA LYS A 93 16.69 -22.95 -27.31
C LYS A 93 17.63 -23.09 -26.10
N ASP A 94 18.19 -21.98 -25.64
CA ASP A 94 19.13 -21.88 -24.51
C ASP A 94 18.51 -21.30 -23.23
N ALA A 95 17.17 -21.26 -23.12
CA ALA A 95 16.48 -20.59 -22.01
C ALA A 95 16.84 -21.13 -20.61
N PHE A 96 17.21 -22.41 -20.49
CA PHE A 96 17.45 -23.09 -19.20
C PHE A 96 18.94 -23.30 -18.86
N GLN A 97 19.84 -22.48 -19.40
CA GLN A 97 21.28 -22.57 -19.10
C GLN A 97 21.64 -22.04 -17.69
N SER A 98 22.92 -22.07 -17.33
CA SER A 98 23.45 -21.70 -16.00
C SER A 98 23.06 -20.31 -15.50
N ARG A 99 22.71 -19.37 -16.39
CA ARG A 99 22.26 -18.01 -16.05
C ARG A 99 20.75 -17.93 -15.79
N PHE A 100 19.99 -19.01 -15.96
CA PHE A 100 18.55 -19.03 -15.74
C PHE A 100 18.16 -18.62 -14.31
N ALA A 101 18.89 -19.12 -13.30
CA ALA A 101 18.63 -18.75 -11.91
C ALA A 101 18.87 -17.26 -11.65
N LEU A 102 19.92 -16.67 -12.23
CA LEU A 102 20.19 -15.23 -12.13
C LEU A 102 19.09 -14.42 -12.84
N GLY A 103 18.69 -14.83 -14.05
CA GLY A 103 17.60 -14.19 -14.79
C GLY A 103 16.25 -14.28 -14.06
N MET A 104 15.95 -15.42 -13.43
CA MET A 104 14.77 -15.59 -12.58
C MET A 104 14.80 -14.63 -11.38
N GLY A 105 15.95 -14.47 -10.74
CA GLY A 105 16.13 -13.50 -9.65
C GLY A 105 15.95 -12.05 -10.08
N MET A 106 16.44 -11.68 -11.27
CA MET A 106 16.22 -10.35 -11.87
C MET A 106 14.73 -10.11 -12.17
N ALA A 107 14.06 -11.05 -12.84
CA ALA A 107 12.65 -10.94 -13.17
C ALA A 107 11.77 -10.90 -11.90
N ALA A 108 12.08 -11.74 -10.91
CA ALA A 108 11.37 -11.77 -9.64
C ALA A 108 11.41 -10.43 -8.91
N ARG A 109 12.50 -9.65 -8.99
CA ARG A 109 12.56 -8.31 -8.39
C ARG A 109 11.54 -7.35 -8.98
N ILE A 110 11.41 -7.35 -10.30
CA ILE A 110 10.46 -6.49 -11.00
C ILE A 110 9.04 -6.93 -10.64
N SER A 111 8.73 -8.23 -10.70
CA SER A 111 7.41 -8.73 -10.28
C SER A 111 7.11 -8.47 -8.80
N MET A 112 8.11 -8.45 -7.92
CA MET A 112 7.93 -8.08 -6.52
C MET A 112 7.50 -6.61 -6.38
N TYR A 113 8.12 -5.69 -7.13
CA TYR A 113 7.70 -4.29 -7.17
C TYR A 113 6.22 -4.18 -7.55
N ASP A 114 5.80 -4.86 -8.61
CA ASP A 114 4.42 -4.84 -9.11
C ASP A 114 3.39 -5.34 -8.09
N LEU A 115 3.79 -6.26 -7.21
CA LEU A 115 2.92 -6.89 -6.23
C LEU A 115 2.98 -6.21 -4.84
N THR A 116 3.76 -5.15 -4.65
CA THR A 116 4.00 -4.61 -3.30
C THR A 116 2.80 -3.85 -2.69
N GLY A 117 1.81 -3.45 -3.50
CA GLY A 117 0.67 -2.64 -3.09
C GLY A 117 -0.23 -3.26 -1.99
N TYR A 118 -0.20 -4.59 -1.77
CA TYR A 118 -0.96 -5.21 -0.68
C TYR A 118 -0.56 -4.68 0.71
N SER A 119 0.68 -4.19 0.84
CA SER A 119 1.20 -3.70 2.11
C SER A 119 0.56 -2.38 2.56
N ASP A 120 -0.05 -1.61 1.65
CA ASP A 120 -0.74 -0.37 1.98
C ASP A 120 -2.03 -0.61 2.75
N VAL A 121 -2.78 -1.67 2.40
CA VAL A 121 -3.98 -2.09 3.13
C VAL A 121 -3.63 -2.45 4.58
N CYS A 122 -2.45 -3.04 4.80
CA CYS A 122 -1.96 -3.40 6.12
C CYS A 122 -1.63 -2.17 6.99
N GLN A 123 -1.28 -1.04 6.38
CA GLN A 123 -1.01 0.22 7.11
C GLN A 123 -2.31 0.87 7.62
N MET A 124 -3.46 0.57 7.00
CA MET A 124 -4.76 1.12 7.36
C MET A 124 -5.57 0.20 8.31
N GLY A 125 -4.90 -0.67 9.07
CA GLY A 125 -5.55 -1.67 9.93
C GLY A 125 -6.57 -1.08 10.94
N ASN A 126 -6.34 0.15 11.40
CA ASN A 126 -7.24 0.83 12.33
C ASN A 126 -8.59 1.25 11.72
N ALA A 127 -8.69 1.30 10.39
CA ALA A 127 -9.92 1.66 9.68
C ALA A 127 -10.77 0.43 9.31
N ILE A 128 -10.26 -0.79 9.53
CA ILE A 128 -10.90 -2.03 9.10
C ILE A 128 -11.69 -2.62 10.28
N ALA A 129 -12.92 -3.07 10.00
CA ALA A 129 -13.71 -3.83 10.97
C ALA A 129 -13.08 -5.21 11.18
N GLU A 130 -12.86 -5.61 12.44
CA GLU A 130 -12.24 -6.89 12.81
C GLU A 130 -10.92 -7.23 12.05
N PRO A 131 -9.88 -6.38 12.16
CA PRO A 131 -8.66 -6.51 11.36
C PRO A 131 -7.95 -7.85 11.57
N ARG A 132 -8.12 -8.48 12.75
CA ARG A 132 -7.53 -9.80 13.08
C ARG A 132 -8.02 -10.95 12.19
N ARG A 133 -9.21 -10.85 11.59
CA ARG A 133 -9.78 -11.88 10.72
C ARG A 133 -9.81 -11.43 9.27
N VAL A 134 -10.17 -10.18 9.02
CA VAL A 134 -10.34 -9.63 7.67
C VAL A 134 -8.98 -9.43 6.99
N LEU A 135 -7.99 -8.85 7.69
CA LEU A 135 -6.72 -8.50 7.07
C LEU A 135 -5.95 -9.71 6.51
N PRO A 136 -5.81 -10.85 7.24
CA PRO A 136 -5.11 -12.01 6.69
C PRO A 136 -5.82 -12.61 5.46
N MET A 137 -7.14 -12.70 5.48
CA MET A 137 -7.93 -13.26 4.37
C MET A 137 -7.88 -12.34 3.15
N ALA A 138 -8.03 -11.04 3.35
CA ALA A 138 -7.92 -10.04 2.29
C ALA A 138 -6.55 -10.11 1.60
N CYS A 139 -5.46 -10.19 2.38
CA CYS A 139 -4.11 -10.32 1.83
C CYS A 139 -3.93 -11.58 0.97
N ILE A 140 -4.46 -12.74 1.41
CA ILE A 140 -4.35 -13.98 0.64
C ILE A 140 -5.14 -13.87 -0.67
N ILE A 141 -6.38 -13.39 -0.60
CA ILE A 141 -7.26 -13.26 -1.77
C ILE A 141 -6.64 -12.31 -2.79
N ILE A 142 -6.21 -11.12 -2.37
CA ILE A 142 -5.65 -10.13 -3.30
C ILE A 142 -4.34 -10.61 -3.90
N CYS A 143 -3.46 -11.27 -3.13
CA CYS A 143 -2.25 -11.87 -3.68
C CYS A 143 -2.55 -12.93 -4.73
N CYS A 144 -3.50 -13.83 -4.49
CA CYS A 144 -3.90 -14.84 -5.49
C CYS A 144 -4.47 -14.21 -6.76
N VAL A 145 -5.36 -13.21 -6.62
CA VAL A 145 -5.96 -12.49 -7.74
C VAL A 145 -4.88 -11.77 -8.55
N LEU A 146 -3.98 -11.04 -7.89
CA LEU A 146 -2.92 -10.29 -8.57
C LEU A 146 -1.92 -11.20 -9.28
N ILE A 147 -1.58 -12.37 -8.71
CA ILE A 147 -0.71 -13.35 -9.39
C ILE A 147 -1.35 -13.83 -10.69
N VAL A 148 -2.63 -14.23 -10.65
CA VAL A 148 -3.34 -14.69 -11.85
C VAL A 148 -3.43 -13.56 -12.87
N LEU A 149 -3.81 -12.36 -12.42
CA LEU A 149 -3.95 -11.20 -13.28
C LEU A 149 -2.62 -10.81 -13.93
N HIS A 150 -1.53 -10.79 -13.16
CA HIS A 150 -0.19 -10.47 -13.65
C HIS A 150 0.25 -11.47 -14.72
N ILE A 151 0.07 -12.78 -14.49
CA ILE A 151 0.37 -13.83 -15.50
C ILE A 151 -0.46 -13.61 -16.77
N MET A 152 -1.76 -13.30 -16.63
CA MET A 152 -2.63 -13.04 -17.78
C MET A 152 -2.18 -11.82 -18.58
N VAL A 153 -1.85 -10.71 -17.91
CA VAL A 153 -1.37 -9.47 -18.56
C VAL A 153 -0.03 -9.72 -19.26
N CYS A 154 0.94 -10.36 -18.60
CA CYS A 154 2.23 -10.68 -19.21
C CYS A 154 2.05 -11.57 -20.45
N THR A 155 1.13 -12.54 -20.39
CA THR A 155 0.82 -13.43 -21.52
C THR A 155 0.15 -12.67 -22.67
N ALA A 156 -0.82 -11.81 -22.35
CA ALA A 156 -1.53 -11.00 -23.33
C ALA A 156 -0.60 -10.02 -24.06
N VAL A 157 0.27 -9.31 -23.32
CA VAL A 157 1.24 -8.39 -23.91
C VAL A 157 2.32 -9.12 -24.70
N GLY A 158 2.84 -10.24 -24.18
CA GLY A 158 3.82 -11.06 -24.90
C GLY A 158 3.30 -11.74 -26.16
N GLY A 159 1.98 -11.90 -26.28
CA GLY A 159 1.32 -12.42 -27.48
C GLY A 159 1.11 -11.41 -28.60
N VAL A 160 1.26 -10.11 -28.31
CA VAL A 160 1.10 -9.02 -29.30
C VAL A 160 2.45 -8.39 -29.64
N LEU A 161 3.33 -8.25 -28.65
CA LEU A 161 4.59 -7.53 -28.80
C LEU A 161 5.77 -8.51 -28.94
N PRO A 162 6.53 -8.52 -30.06
CA PRO A 162 7.71 -9.36 -30.23
C PRO A 162 8.84 -9.01 -29.25
N TRP A 163 8.95 -9.78 -28.16
CA TRP A 163 9.88 -9.49 -27.06
C TRP A 163 11.36 -9.39 -27.47
N LYS A 164 11.78 -10.01 -28.58
CA LYS A 164 13.16 -9.93 -29.09
C LYS A 164 13.51 -8.54 -29.60
N SER A 165 12.59 -7.91 -30.32
CA SER A 165 12.75 -6.55 -30.82
C SER A 165 12.79 -5.57 -29.65
N TYR A 166 11.88 -5.73 -28.69
CA TYR A 166 11.86 -4.89 -27.49
C TYR A 166 13.06 -5.12 -26.58
N ALA A 167 13.52 -6.35 -26.36
CA ALA A 167 14.71 -6.62 -25.54
C ALA A 167 15.99 -6.04 -26.17
N ALA A 168 16.10 -6.01 -27.50
CA ALA A 168 17.20 -5.35 -28.20
C ALA A 168 17.14 -3.83 -28.09
N ILE A 169 15.93 -3.29 -27.97
CA ILE A 169 15.61 -1.86 -27.82
C ILE A 169 15.39 -1.49 -26.34
N ALA A 170 15.58 -2.40 -25.38
CA ALA A 170 15.43 -2.18 -23.93
C ALA A 170 16.78 -2.36 -23.22
N GLY A 171 17.88 -2.04 -23.94
CA GLY A 171 19.20 -1.95 -23.34
C GLY A 171 19.27 -0.86 -22.25
N PRO A 172 20.37 -0.80 -21.48
CA PRO A 172 20.54 0.14 -20.37
C PRO A 172 20.29 1.62 -20.70
N ASP A 173 20.39 2.00 -21.98
CA ASP A 173 20.25 3.38 -22.47
C ASP A 173 18.91 3.64 -23.18
N ALA A 174 18.01 2.66 -23.24
CA ALA A 174 16.91 2.70 -24.19
C ALA A 174 15.57 3.06 -23.53
N HIS A 175 15.08 4.24 -23.89
CA HIS A 175 13.94 4.94 -23.29
C HIS A 175 12.58 4.30 -23.59
N SER A 176 12.51 3.47 -24.63
CA SER A 176 11.31 2.81 -25.16
C SER A 176 10.81 1.63 -24.33
N ALA A 177 11.63 1.10 -23.41
CA ALA A 177 11.18 0.09 -22.44
C ALA A 177 10.19 0.64 -21.39
N ASN A 178 10.10 1.97 -21.26
CA ASN A 178 9.40 2.57 -20.13
C ASN A 178 7.89 2.83 -20.37
N PHE A 179 7.38 2.63 -21.60
CA PHE A 179 5.97 2.85 -21.95
C PHE A 179 5.36 1.69 -22.76
N VAL A 180 5.68 0.45 -22.39
CA VAL A 180 5.24 -0.79 -23.05
C VAL A 180 3.73 -0.84 -23.32
N MET A 181 2.91 -0.35 -22.38
CA MET A 181 1.46 -0.39 -22.50
C MET A 181 0.92 0.61 -23.54
N SER A 182 1.62 1.73 -23.76
CA SER A 182 1.28 2.69 -24.81
C SER A 182 1.59 2.11 -26.19
N LEU A 183 2.74 1.45 -26.33
CA LEU A 183 3.11 0.73 -27.57
C LEU A 183 2.15 -0.41 -27.89
N PHE A 184 1.74 -1.17 -26.86
CA PHE A 184 0.71 -2.19 -26.99
C PHE A 184 -0.60 -1.60 -27.52
N ALA A 185 -1.05 -0.48 -26.96
CA ALA A 185 -2.27 0.18 -27.41
C ALA A 185 -2.16 0.73 -28.84
N GLU A 186 -0.97 1.17 -29.24
CA GLU A 186 -0.69 1.64 -30.61
C GLU A 186 -0.76 0.50 -31.62
N GLU A 187 -0.16 -0.66 -31.31
CA GLU A 187 -0.16 -1.83 -32.20
C GLU A 187 -1.58 -2.37 -32.42
N VAL A 188 -2.41 -2.39 -31.39
CA VAL A 188 -3.74 -3.02 -31.47
C VAL A 188 -4.85 -2.05 -31.94
N ALA A 189 -4.80 -0.78 -31.53
CA ALA A 189 -5.90 0.16 -31.73
C ALA A 189 -5.49 1.45 -32.46
N GLY A 190 -4.22 1.57 -32.85
CA GLY A 190 -3.67 2.74 -33.54
C GLY A 190 -3.26 3.89 -32.62
N SER A 191 -2.47 4.82 -33.16
CA SER A 191 -1.82 5.91 -32.41
C SER A 191 -2.82 6.84 -31.70
N GLY A 192 -3.96 7.16 -32.34
CA GLY A 192 -4.98 8.02 -31.73
C GLY A 192 -5.58 7.44 -30.45
N PHE A 193 -5.82 6.12 -30.42
CA PHE A 193 -6.28 5.43 -29.22
C PHE A 193 -5.17 5.27 -28.18
N ALA A 194 -3.93 5.04 -28.62
CA ALA A 194 -2.77 4.92 -27.74
C ALA A 194 -2.56 6.17 -26.88
N ILE A 195 -2.73 7.37 -27.44
CA ILE A 195 -2.66 8.63 -26.68
C ILE A 195 -3.75 8.68 -25.61
N PHE A 196 -5.00 8.37 -25.97
CA PHE A 196 -6.12 8.34 -25.03
C PHE A 196 -5.89 7.33 -23.90
N PHE A 197 -5.43 6.12 -24.25
CA PHE A 197 -5.10 5.08 -23.28
C PHE A 197 -3.95 5.49 -22.36
N THR A 198 -2.91 6.13 -22.91
CA THR A 198 -1.79 6.67 -22.12
C THR A 198 -2.26 7.71 -21.11
N LEU A 199 -3.19 8.61 -21.47
CA LEU A 199 -3.77 9.57 -20.54
C LEU A 199 -4.55 8.90 -19.39
N ILE A 200 -5.27 7.80 -19.67
CA ILE A 200 -5.93 7.01 -18.63
C ILE A 200 -4.90 6.39 -17.69
N VAL A 201 -3.83 5.78 -18.23
CA VAL A 201 -2.74 5.19 -17.44
C VAL A 201 -2.09 6.25 -16.55
N LEU A 202 -1.79 7.43 -17.08
CA LEU A 202 -1.24 8.56 -16.32
C LEU A 202 -2.17 8.99 -15.18
N LEU A 203 -3.48 9.07 -15.43
CA LEU A 203 -4.48 9.41 -14.41
C LEU A 203 -4.54 8.35 -13.30
N VAL A 204 -4.50 7.06 -13.67
CA VAL A 204 -4.49 5.93 -12.73
C VAL A 204 -3.23 5.96 -11.86
N ILE A 205 -2.05 6.10 -12.47
CA ILE A 205 -0.77 6.20 -11.74
C ILE A 205 -0.84 7.34 -10.73
N PHE A 206 -1.26 8.53 -11.16
CA PHE A 206 -1.41 9.69 -10.29
C PHE A 206 -2.34 9.41 -9.10
N GLY A 207 -3.48 8.76 -9.34
CA GLY A 207 -4.44 8.35 -8.33
C GLY A 207 -3.89 7.34 -7.31
N CYS A 208 -3.18 6.33 -7.78
CA CYS A 208 -2.54 5.32 -6.94
C CYS A 208 -1.49 5.94 -6.01
N PHE A 209 -0.60 6.78 -6.54
CA PHE A 209 0.47 7.37 -5.71
C PHE A 209 -0.03 8.45 -4.75
N LEU A 210 -1.15 9.12 -5.03
CA LEU A 210 -1.85 9.92 -4.03
C LEU A 210 -2.30 9.08 -2.82
N LYS A 211 -2.71 7.84 -3.05
CA LYS A 211 -3.13 6.92 -1.98
C LYS A 211 -1.97 6.34 -1.21
N VAL A 212 -0.89 5.96 -1.90
CA VAL A 212 0.36 5.55 -1.26
C VAL A 212 0.88 6.68 -0.35
N ALA A 213 0.90 7.93 -0.84
CA ALA A 213 1.33 9.08 -0.05
C ALA A 213 0.50 9.30 1.23
N ASP A 214 -0.83 9.10 1.18
CA ASP A 214 -1.70 9.13 2.37
C ASP A 214 -1.38 7.99 3.35
N GLY A 215 -1.24 6.75 2.86
CA GLY A 215 -0.94 5.58 3.67
C GLY A 215 0.39 5.72 4.42
N VAL A 216 1.46 6.05 3.68
CA VAL A 216 2.81 6.16 4.23
C VAL A 216 2.93 7.33 5.22
N ALA A 217 2.16 8.41 5.06
CA ALA A 217 2.15 9.53 6.00
C ALA A 217 1.49 9.17 7.36
N ARG A 218 0.55 8.22 7.40
CA ARG A 218 -0.15 7.79 8.62
C ARG A 218 0.75 6.98 9.55
N VAL A 219 1.56 6.08 9.02
CA VAL A 219 2.41 5.18 9.82
C VAL A 219 3.31 5.90 10.84
N PRO A 220 4.12 6.92 10.50
CA PRO A 220 4.96 7.59 11.49
C PRO A 220 4.17 8.44 12.49
N HIS A 221 2.99 8.93 12.09
CA HIS A 221 2.12 9.69 12.98
C HIS A 221 1.44 8.79 14.01
N ASP A 222 0.92 7.66 13.58
CA ASP A 222 0.26 6.69 14.46
C ASP A 222 1.30 6.06 15.41
N ALA A 223 2.49 5.74 14.90
CA ALA A 223 3.60 5.30 15.74
C ALA A 223 4.05 6.35 16.77
N ALA A 224 3.98 7.65 16.42
CA ALA A 224 4.30 8.72 17.36
C ALA A 224 3.21 8.93 18.42
N LYS A 225 1.93 8.73 18.06
CA LYS A 225 0.81 8.73 19.02
C LYS A 225 0.92 7.60 20.03
N GLU A 226 1.41 6.44 19.60
CA GLU A 226 1.63 5.27 20.45
C GLU A 226 2.91 5.37 21.30
N GLY A 227 3.66 6.48 21.20
CA GLY A 227 4.93 6.64 21.93
C GLY A 227 6.06 5.73 21.44
N LEU A 228 5.87 5.06 20.28
CA LEU A 228 6.84 4.19 19.61
C LEU A 228 7.77 4.96 18.65
N PHE A 229 7.54 6.26 18.49
CA PHE A 229 8.32 7.13 17.61
C PHE A 229 8.44 8.56 18.15
N LEU A 230 9.23 9.40 17.46
CA LEU A 230 9.47 10.79 17.85
C LEU A 230 8.15 11.56 18.01
N SER A 231 7.91 12.09 19.21
CA SER A 231 6.67 12.80 19.58
C SER A 231 6.38 13.99 18.66
N TRP A 232 7.39 14.56 18.00
CA TRP A 232 7.23 15.64 17.03
C TRP A 232 6.31 15.30 15.84
N PHE A 233 6.28 14.02 15.40
CA PHE A 233 5.38 13.58 14.34
C PHE A 233 3.93 13.42 14.83
N GLY A 234 3.72 13.15 16.12
CA GLY A 234 2.40 13.09 16.75
C GLY A 234 1.91 14.45 17.27
N ALA A 235 2.81 15.38 17.55
CA ALA A 235 2.53 16.67 18.17
C ALA A 235 2.16 17.76 17.15
N GLY A 236 1.17 17.54 16.28
CA GLY A 236 0.74 18.52 15.28
C GLY A 236 -0.76 18.76 15.30
N ARG A 237 -1.21 19.94 14.85
CA ARG A 237 -2.61 20.13 14.46
C ARG A 237 -2.91 19.06 13.40
N LEU A 238 -3.83 18.14 13.69
CA LEU A 238 -4.44 17.34 12.64
C LEU A 238 -5.14 18.33 11.69
N SER A 239 -5.01 18.10 10.38
CA SER A 239 -5.92 18.75 9.44
C SER A 239 -7.38 18.44 9.87
N PRO A 240 -8.39 19.27 9.55
CA PRO A 240 -9.80 18.94 9.81
C PRO A 240 -10.22 17.51 9.41
N GLU A 241 -9.50 16.89 8.48
CA GLU A 241 -9.71 15.53 7.97
C GLU A 241 -8.78 14.45 8.56
N ASN A 242 -8.16 14.69 9.73
CA ASN A 242 -7.22 13.77 10.40
C ASN A 242 -5.92 13.44 9.64
N LEU A 243 -5.50 14.29 8.70
CA LEU A 243 -4.26 14.09 7.94
C LEU A 243 -3.02 14.55 8.75
N PRO A 244 -1.95 13.75 8.84
CA PRO A 244 -0.73 14.10 9.58
C PRO A 244 0.18 15.03 8.75
N LEU A 245 -0.11 16.33 8.81
CA LEU A 245 0.54 17.37 8.00
C LEU A 245 2.09 17.36 8.07
N ARG A 246 2.67 17.07 9.24
CA ARG A 246 4.13 17.03 9.42
C ARG A 246 4.77 15.82 8.77
N SER A 247 4.19 14.63 9.00
CA SER A 247 4.64 13.40 8.36
C SER A 247 4.53 13.52 6.85
N LEU A 248 3.41 14.04 6.36
CA LEU A 248 3.17 14.27 4.94
C LEU A 248 4.23 15.20 4.33
N ALA A 249 4.55 16.32 5.00
CA ALA A 249 5.57 17.26 4.52
C ALA A 249 6.97 16.63 4.45
N VAL A 250 7.39 15.90 5.48
CA VAL A 250 8.71 15.24 5.49
C VAL A 250 8.78 14.17 4.38
N MET A 251 7.74 13.34 4.27
CA MET A 251 7.67 12.30 3.24
C MET A 251 7.63 12.91 1.83
N GLY A 252 6.92 14.04 1.65
CA GLY A 252 6.86 14.75 0.38
C GLY A 252 8.17 15.41 -0.03
N ILE A 253 8.91 16.00 0.91
CA ILE A 253 10.25 16.54 0.64
C ILE A 253 11.20 15.42 0.23
N LEU A 254 11.20 14.30 0.95
CA LEU A 254 12.05 13.14 0.63
C LEU A 254 11.66 12.52 -0.71
N ALA A 255 10.36 12.41 -1.02
CA ALA A 255 9.88 11.85 -2.27
C ALA A 255 10.23 12.75 -3.47
N THR A 256 10.08 14.07 -3.31
CA THR A 256 10.46 15.05 -4.33
C THR A 256 11.96 15.02 -4.59
N ALA A 257 12.79 14.90 -3.55
CA ALA A 257 14.24 14.73 -3.71
C ALA A 257 14.59 13.41 -4.42
N ALA A 258 13.86 12.33 -4.13
CA ALA A 258 14.05 11.03 -4.77
C ALA A 258 13.63 11.03 -6.25
N CYS A 259 12.73 11.93 -6.70
CA CYS A 259 12.34 12.03 -8.12
C CYS A 259 13.51 12.40 -9.07
N PHE A 260 14.64 12.88 -8.54
CA PHE A 260 15.86 13.14 -9.31
C PHE A 260 16.74 11.90 -9.53
N LEU A 261 16.33 10.75 -9.01
CA LEU A 261 17.00 9.46 -9.19
C LEU A 261 16.36 8.70 -10.36
N GLN A 262 17.15 7.89 -11.06
CA GLN A 262 16.67 7.01 -12.11
C GLN A 262 15.70 5.96 -11.54
N LEU A 263 14.69 5.57 -12.33
CA LEU A 263 13.67 4.60 -11.93
C LEU A 263 14.28 3.27 -11.44
N GLU A 264 15.29 2.78 -12.14
CA GLU A 264 15.98 1.55 -11.77
C GLU A 264 16.64 1.65 -10.39
N VAL A 265 17.29 2.79 -10.09
CA VAL A 265 17.91 3.07 -8.79
C VAL A 265 16.86 3.14 -7.68
N LEU A 266 15.71 3.76 -7.95
CA LEU A 266 14.59 3.85 -7.01
C LEU A 266 14.04 2.48 -6.65
N ILE A 267 13.75 1.65 -7.67
CA ILE A 267 13.22 0.29 -7.50
C ILE A 267 14.23 -0.58 -6.75
N LYS A 268 15.50 -0.58 -7.18
CA LYS A 268 16.57 -1.35 -6.51
C LYS A 268 16.75 -0.93 -5.06
N GLY A 269 16.86 0.37 -4.79
CA GLY A 269 17.07 0.90 -3.44
C GLY A 269 15.91 0.59 -2.50
N MET A 270 14.68 0.78 -2.96
CA MET A 270 13.48 0.47 -2.18
C MET A 270 13.37 -1.02 -1.89
N LEU A 271 13.42 -1.87 -2.93
CA LEU A 271 13.25 -3.31 -2.79
C LEU A 271 14.32 -3.91 -1.90
N THR A 272 15.59 -3.54 -2.08
CA THR A 272 16.69 -4.10 -1.28
C THR A 272 16.50 -3.78 0.21
N THR A 273 16.06 -2.56 0.53
CA THR A 273 15.74 -2.18 1.91
C THR A 273 14.55 -2.97 2.46
N ARG A 274 13.47 -3.10 1.68
CA ARG A 274 12.26 -3.86 2.08
C ARG A 274 12.55 -5.35 2.26
N LEU A 275 13.33 -5.96 1.38
CA LEU A 275 13.74 -7.36 1.46
C LEU A 275 14.37 -7.71 2.80
N VAL A 276 15.38 -6.94 3.21
CA VAL A 276 16.13 -7.22 4.44
C VAL A 276 15.26 -6.94 5.67
N VAL A 277 14.71 -5.73 5.75
CA VAL A 277 14.16 -5.23 7.02
C VAL A 277 12.67 -5.54 7.14
N GLN A 278 11.90 -5.38 6.06
CA GLN A 278 10.47 -5.66 6.07
C GLN A 278 10.21 -7.16 5.94
N TYR A 279 10.70 -7.81 4.89
CA TYR A 279 10.29 -9.18 4.62
C TYR A 279 11.04 -10.22 5.47
N ILE A 280 12.38 -10.26 5.40
CA ILE A 280 13.18 -11.20 6.21
C ILE A 280 13.03 -10.88 7.69
N GLY A 281 13.15 -9.61 8.07
CA GLY A 281 12.99 -9.15 9.46
C GLY A 281 11.64 -9.53 10.07
N GLN A 282 10.52 -9.31 9.35
CA GLN A 282 9.20 -9.69 9.86
C GLN A 282 9.01 -11.21 9.90
N ALA A 283 9.51 -11.96 8.92
CA ALA A 283 9.41 -13.42 8.93
C ALA A 283 10.13 -14.03 10.14
N VAL A 284 11.35 -13.56 10.44
CA VAL A 284 12.11 -13.96 11.63
C VAL A 284 11.39 -13.50 12.90
N GLY A 285 10.90 -12.26 12.93
CA GLY A 285 10.14 -11.69 14.05
C GLY A 285 8.91 -12.53 14.41
N VAL A 286 8.15 -13.01 13.41
CA VAL A 286 7.00 -13.90 13.63
C VAL A 286 7.41 -15.25 14.20
N ILE A 287 8.52 -15.84 13.74
CA ILE A 287 9.04 -17.11 14.28
C ILE A 287 9.40 -16.92 15.76
N ILE A 288 10.15 -15.87 16.10
CA ILE A 288 10.56 -15.56 17.47
C ILE A 288 9.35 -15.25 18.36
N TYR A 289 8.40 -14.46 17.88
CA TYR A 289 7.20 -14.10 18.62
C TYR A 289 6.35 -15.34 18.93
N ARG A 290 6.18 -16.24 17.95
CA ARG A 290 5.42 -17.48 18.15
C ARG A 290 6.09 -18.45 19.12
N SER A 291 7.42 -18.47 19.14
CA SER A 291 8.19 -19.28 20.08
C SER A 291 8.16 -18.71 21.50
N SER A 292 8.12 -17.39 21.65
CA SER A 292 8.14 -16.72 22.96
C SER A 292 6.75 -16.58 23.59
N HIS A 293 5.68 -16.51 22.80
CA HIS A 293 4.30 -16.33 23.28
C HIS A 293 3.37 -17.45 22.78
N PRO A 294 3.55 -18.69 23.27
CA PRO A 294 2.71 -19.83 22.86
C PRO A 294 1.24 -19.68 23.27
N GLU A 295 0.96 -19.04 24.41
CA GLU A 295 -0.38 -18.91 25.01
C GLU A 295 -1.27 -17.79 24.39
N ALA A 296 -0.75 -17.00 23.46
CA ALA A 296 -1.51 -15.89 22.88
C ALA A 296 -2.72 -16.38 22.06
N ASP A 297 -3.90 -15.79 22.28
CA ASP A 297 -5.10 -16.10 21.50
C ASP A 297 -4.93 -15.67 20.03
N ARG A 298 -5.03 -16.63 19.11
CA ARG A 298 -4.74 -16.46 17.68
C ARG A 298 -6.00 -16.75 16.87
N LYS A 299 -6.70 -15.70 16.46
CA LYS A 299 -7.85 -15.78 15.54
C LYS A 299 -7.48 -16.30 14.14
N PHE A 300 -6.22 -16.14 13.73
CA PHE A 300 -5.68 -16.69 12.47
C PHE A 300 -4.48 -17.62 12.74
N ARG A 301 -4.54 -18.85 12.20
CA ARG A 301 -3.46 -19.85 12.29
C ARG A 301 -2.85 -20.05 10.92
N VAL A 302 -1.53 -19.91 10.82
CA VAL A 302 -0.80 -20.12 9.56
C VAL A 302 -0.72 -21.63 9.31
N PRO A 303 -1.21 -22.12 8.17
CA PRO A 303 -1.12 -23.53 7.83
C PRO A 303 0.35 -23.92 7.63
N LEU A 304 0.74 -25.13 8.07
CA LEU A 304 2.10 -25.68 7.96
C LEU A 304 3.22 -24.85 8.62
N PHE A 305 2.93 -24.04 9.64
CA PHE A 305 3.99 -23.32 10.37
C PHE A 305 5.07 -24.29 10.91
N PRO A 306 6.38 -24.00 10.75
CA PRO A 306 7.01 -22.75 10.25
C PRO A 306 7.37 -22.73 8.76
N LEU A 307 6.93 -23.71 7.96
CA LEU A 307 7.35 -23.89 6.56
C LEU A 307 7.17 -22.63 5.68
N PRO A 308 6.02 -21.92 5.71
CA PRO A 308 5.85 -20.73 4.86
C PRO A 308 6.85 -19.62 5.17
N ASN A 309 7.21 -19.43 6.45
CA ASN A 309 8.17 -18.40 6.83
C ASN A 309 9.59 -18.75 6.38
N ILE A 310 9.96 -20.04 6.42
CA ILE A 310 11.26 -20.50 5.94
C ILE A 310 11.35 -20.29 4.42
N ILE A 311 10.29 -20.64 3.68
CA ILE A 311 10.22 -20.40 2.23
C ILE A 311 10.33 -18.91 1.92
N CYS A 312 9.63 -18.04 2.66
CA CYS A 312 9.77 -16.59 2.52
C CYS A 312 11.22 -16.14 2.72
N ILE A 313 11.88 -16.56 3.81
CA ILE A 313 13.27 -16.17 4.10
C ILE A 313 14.21 -16.63 2.98
N LEU A 314 14.10 -17.89 2.54
CA LEU A 314 14.95 -18.43 1.47
C LEU A 314 14.68 -17.74 0.12
N GLY A 315 13.43 -17.47 -0.21
CA GLY A 315 13.05 -16.78 -1.45
C GLY A 315 13.56 -15.34 -1.49
N PHE A 316 13.39 -14.57 -0.42
CA PHE A 316 13.90 -13.21 -0.36
C PHE A 316 15.43 -13.16 -0.30
N LEU A 317 16.07 -14.14 0.34
CA LEU A 317 17.53 -14.26 0.32
C LEU A 317 18.06 -14.59 -1.08
N PHE A 318 17.38 -15.48 -1.81
CA PHE A 318 17.69 -15.79 -3.20
C PHE A 318 17.65 -14.52 -4.06
N VAL A 319 16.55 -13.77 -3.99
CA VAL A 319 16.39 -12.51 -4.73
C VAL A 319 17.51 -11.52 -4.37
N LEU A 320 17.85 -11.40 -3.09
CA LEU A 320 18.90 -10.52 -2.61
C LEU A 320 20.29 -10.93 -3.12
N VAL A 321 20.60 -12.23 -3.16
CA VAL A 321 21.89 -12.72 -3.68
C VAL A 321 22.00 -12.57 -5.20
N THR A 322 20.89 -12.70 -5.93
CA THR A 322 20.84 -12.46 -7.39
C THR A 322 20.82 -10.97 -7.78
N THR A 323 20.95 -10.07 -6.80
CA THR A 323 21.08 -8.64 -7.06
C THR A 323 22.55 -8.32 -7.30
N ASP A 324 22.91 -8.11 -8.58
CA ASP A 324 24.30 -7.89 -9.01
C ASP A 324 24.93 -6.57 -8.48
N ASP A 325 24.16 -5.72 -7.79
CA ASP A 325 24.61 -4.45 -7.26
C ASP A 325 24.91 -4.51 -5.75
N TRP A 326 26.15 -4.88 -5.42
CA TRP A 326 26.65 -4.91 -4.04
C TRP A 326 26.52 -3.57 -3.32
N LEU A 327 26.49 -2.46 -4.06
CA LEU A 327 26.29 -1.11 -3.55
C LEU A 327 24.93 -0.96 -2.86
N PHE A 328 23.84 -1.45 -3.46
CA PHE A 328 22.50 -1.35 -2.87
C PHE A 328 22.32 -2.32 -1.70
N CYS A 329 22.94 -3.51 -1.76
CA CYS A 329 22.99 -4.42 -0.62
C CYS A 329 23.74 -3.78 0.56
N GLY A 330 24.88 -3.12 0.30
CA GLY A 330 25.61 -2.33 1.28
C GLY A 330 24.79 -1.20 1.85
N LEU A 331 24.07 -0.46 1.00
CA LEU A 331 23.19 0.63 1.40
C LEU A 331 22.07 0.14 2.33
N ALA A 332 21.41 -0.97 1.99
CA ALA A 332 20.37 -1.57 2.84
C ALA A 332 20.91 -2.00 4.21
N LEU A 333 22.11 -2.58 4.26
CA LEU A 333 22.78 -2.93 5.53
C LEU A 333 23.18 -1.69 6.34
N VAL A 334 23.68 -0.64 5.69
CA VAL A 334 23.98 0.65 6.32
C VAL A 334 22.71 1.25 6.90
N PHE A 335 21.57 1.17 6.19
CA PHE A 335 20.29 1.68 6.70
C PHE A 335 19.71 0.83 7.82
N LEU A 336 19.84 -0.50 7.76
CA LEU A 336 19.50 -1.37 8.89
C LEU A 336 20.34 -1.00 10.12
N PHE A 337 21.65 -0.81 9.92
CA PHE A 337 22.56 -0.39 10.97
C PHE A 337 22.19 0.99 11.52
N LEU A 338 21.94 1.96 10.65
CA LEU A 338 21.54 3.32 11.02
C LEU A 338 20.20 3.32 11.77
N GLY A 339 19.23 2.53 11.32
CA GLY A 339 17.96 2.33 12.01
C GLY A 339 18.15 1.75 13.41
N GLY A 340 19.03 0.76 13.57
CA GLY A 340 19.42 0.23 14.88
C GLY A 340 20.11 1.28 15.76
N VAL A 341 21.09 1.99 15.20
CA VAL A 341 21.86 3.04 15.89
C VAL A 341 20.98 4.23 16.27
N LEU A 342 19.92 4.54 15.54
CA LEU A 342 18.95 5.57 15.92
C LEU A 342 17.94 5.04 16.94
N TYR A 343 17.54 3.77 16.81
CA TYR A 343 16.56 3.13 17.68
C TYR A 343 17.10 2.85 19.08
N PHE A 344 18.30 2.30 19.25
CA PHE A 344 18.82 1.92 20.58
C PHE A 344 19.01 3.12 21.54
N PRO A 345 19.57 4.26 21.11
CA PRO A 345 19.65 5.47 21.94
C PRO A 345 18.27 6.05 22.24
N TRP A 346 17.36 6.07 21.25
CA TRP A 346 15.99 6.55 21.45
C TRP A 346 15.22 5.65 22.43
N ALA A 347 15.28 4.32 22.27
CA ALA A 347 14.66 3.35 23.15
C ALA A 347 15.19 3.46 24.59
N ARG A 348 16.50 3.72 24.74
CA ARG A 348 17.12 3.98 26.04
C ARG A 348 16.69 5.33 26.63
N ALA A 349 16.60 6.38 25.82
CA ALA A 349 16.19 7.71 26.27
C ALA A 349 14.70 7.78 26.68
N CYS A 350 13.84 7.00 26.02
CA CYS A 350 12.41 6.93 26.30
C CYS A 350 12.03 5.84 27.32
N GLY A 351 13.00 5.09 27.87
CA GLY A 351 12.74 4.01 28.83
C GLY A 351 12.04 2.77 28.25
N ASN A 352 11.85 2.71 26.93
CA ASN A 352 11.20 1.62 26.21
C ASN A 352 12.23 0.62 25.68
N TRP A 353 13.03 0.02 26.58
CA TRP A 353 14.06 -0.92 26.18
C TRP A 353 13.45 -2.27 25.77
N PRO A 354 13.66 -2.73 24.51
CA PRO A 354 12.98 -3.91 23.97
C PRO A 354 13.38 -5.24 24.63
N PHE A 355 14.51 -5.27 25.36
CA PHE A 355 14.99 -6.46 26.07
C PHE A 355 14.80 -6.39 27.58
N ASP A 356 14.02 -5.43 28.08
CA ASP A 356 13.71 -5.37 29.50
C ASP A 356 12.68 -6.45 29.84
N LYS A 357 13.07 -7.39 30.72
CA LYS A 357 12.21 -8.50 31.16
C LYS A 357 11.08 -8.04 32.08
N HIS A 358 11.14 -6.80 32.58
CA HIS A 358 10.16 -6.22 33.48
C HIS A 358 9.37 -5.06 32.86
N ALA A 359 9.58 -4.78 31.56
CA ALA A 359 8.67 -3.89 30.86
C ALA A 359 7.25 -4.48 30.93
N PRO A 360 6.23 -3.68 31.31
CA PRO A 360 4.85 -4.15 31.22
C PRO A 360 4.64 -4.66 29.80
N SER A 361 4.05 -5.85 29.67
CA SER A 361 3.86 -6.60 28.41
C SER A 361 3.01 -5.88 27.36
N THR A 362 2.67 -4.62 27.62
CA THR A 362 1.89 -3.73 26.79
C THR A 362 2.20 -2.30 27.27
N PRO A 363 2.70 -1.38 26.43
CA PRO A 363 2.39 0.03 26.62
C PRO A 363 0.88 0.13 26.76
N SER A 364 0.40 0.61 27.91
CA SER A 364 -1.01 0.83 28.20
C SER A 364 -1.62 1.70 27.10
N GLY A 365 -2.21 1.08 26.07
CA GLY A 365 -2.69 1.79 24.87
C GLY A 365 -2.63 1.00 23.55
N ILE A 366 -1.90 -0.13 23.46
CA ILE A 366 -1.80 -0.90 22.19
C ILE A 366 -3.14 -1.49 21.73
N PHE A 367 -4.08 -1.72 22.65
CA PHE A 367 -5.42 -2.15 22.30
C PHE A 367 -6.41 -1.14 22.88
N LEU A 368 -7.02 -0.36 22.00
CA LEU A 368 -8.27 0.32 22.30
C LEU A 368 -9.23 -0.74 22.85
N GLU A 369 -9.51 -0.70 24.16
CA GLU A 369 -10.82 -1.16 24.62
C GLU A 369 -11.87 -0.46 23.74
N PRO A 370 -12.91 -1.18 23.29
CA PRO A 370 -14.00 -0.54 22.58
C PRO A 370 -14.49 0.61 23.46
N SER A 371 -14.45 1.82 22.92
CA SER A 371 -14.79 3.04 23.64
C SER A 371 -16.25 2.94 24.09
N ASN A 372 -16.48 2.49 25.32
CA ASN A 372 -17.67 2.86 26.06
C ASN A 372 -17.49 4.34 26.43
N ARG A 373 -18.04 5.21 25.59
CA ARG A 373 -18.45 6.56 25.98
C ARG A 373 -19.87 6.69 25.49
N VAL A 374 -20.83 6.96 26.38
CA VAL A 374 -21.44 8.28 26.65
C VAL A 374 -22.59 7.92 27.62
N ASN A 375 -22.82 8.40 28.85
CA ASN A 375 -22.42 9.56 29.65
C ASN A 375 -22.48 9.19 31.14
N ALA A 376 -21.59 9.75 31.97
CA ALA A 376 -21.80 9.83 33.41
C ALA A 376 -21.19 11.14 33.92
N GLU A 377 -22.05 12.15 34.04
CA GLU A 377 -22.01 13.40 34.81
C GLU A 377 -23.38 14.04 34.48
N ASP A 378 -24.34 14.20 35.39
CA ASP A 378 -24.29 14.83 36.71
C ASP A 378 -25.27 14.18 37.73
N THR A 379 -24.90 14.35 39.00
CA THR A 379 -25.67 14.27 40.26
C THR A 379 -27.19 14.48 40.18
N ASP A 380 -28.01 13.67 40.86
CA ASP A 380 -28.49 13.90 42.24
C ASP A 380 -29.58 12.88 42.64
N ASP A 381 -29.59 12.55 43.94
CA ASP A 381 -30.69 12.10 44.81
C ASP A 381 -31.56 10.83 44.59
N THR A 382 -31.75 10.18 45.76
CA THR A 382 -32.87 9.36 46.27
C THR A 382 -33.05 7.87 45.93
N GLU A 383 -32.92 7.07 47.00
CA GLU A 383 -33.80 5.96 47.44
C GLU A 383 -34.72 5.29 46.41
N ASP A 384 -34.61 3.97 46.26
CA ASP A 384 -35.43 2.97 46.98
C ASP A 384 -35.36 1.60 46.27
N THR A 385 -35.69 0.60 47.05
CA THR A 385 -35.78 -0.86 46.84
C THR A 385 -36.47 -1.39 45.57
N ALA A 386 -36.20 -2.69 45.33
CA ALA A 386 -37.10 -3.73 44.81
C ALA A 386 -36.82 -4.32 43.40
N GLU A 387 -36.33 -5.57 43.44
CA GLU A 387 -37.00 -6.78 42.91
C GLU A 387 -37.14 -7.03 41.38
N HIS A 388 -36.88 -8.29 41.02
CA HIS A 388 -36.92 -8.90 39.69
C HIS A 388 -38.19 -8.65 38.86
N ARG A 389 -38.03 -8.42 37.54
CA ARG A 389 -38.99 -8.86 36.51
C ARG A 389 -38.31 -9.42 35.24
N PRO A 390 -38.90 -10.44 34.59
CA PRO A 390 -38.32 -11.13 33.44
C PRO A 390 -38.62 -10.46 32.07
N VAL A 391 -37.80 -10.85 31.09
CA VAL A 391 -37.53 -10.29 29.75
C VAL A 391 -38.68 -10.36 28.72
N SER A 392 -39.94 -10.59 29.12
CA SER A 392 -41.03 -10.78 28.14
C SER A 392 -41.88 -9.54 27.82
N ASP A 393 -41.70 -8.42 28.53
CA ASP A 393 -42.53 -7.22 28.32
C ASP A 393 -41.84 -6.12 27.48
N THR A 394 -40.52 -6.17 27.30
CA THR A 394 -39.76 -5.14 26.54
C THR A 394 -40.02 -5.19 25.04
N ILE A 395 -40.41 -6.35 24.50
CA ILE A 395 -40.67 -6.54 23.06
C ILE A 395 -42.05 -5.98 22.66
N ARG A 396 -42.96 -5.76 23.62
CA ARG A 396 -44.33 -5.27 23.34
C ARG A 396 -44.47 -3.75 23.35
N GLU A 397 -43.53 -3.01 23.94
CA GLU A 397 -43.51 -1.54 23.91
C GLU A 397 -42.78 -0.96 22.68
N GLU A 398 -41.77 -1.64 22.13
CA GLU A 398 -41.09 -1.16 20.91
C GLU A 398 -41.99 -1.26 19.66
N ALA A 399 -42.83 -2.29 19.56
CA ALA A 399 -43.78 -2.45 18.46
C ALA A 399 -44.94 -1.44 18.46
N GLN A 400 -45.18 -0.72 19.57
CA GLN A 400 -46.18 0.36 19.63
C GLN A 400 -45.58 1.76 19.41
N LYS A 401 -44.25 1.91 19.45
CA LYS A 401 -43.57 3.17 19.16
C LYS A 401 -43.35 3.41 17.65
N GLU A 402 -43.26 2.36 16.84
CA GLU A 402 -43.12 2.46 15.38
C GLU A 402 -44.40 2.91 14.65
N GLN A 403 -45.59 2.80 15.26
CA GLN A 403 -46.86 3.27 14.64
C GLN A 403 -47.23 4.72 14.96
N ARG A 404 -46.41 5.46 15.72
CA ARG A 404 -46.76 6.81 16.21
C ARG A 404 -45.80 7.93 15.80
N VAL A 405 -45.08 7.76 14.68
CA VAL A 405 -44.19 8.79 14.12
C VAL A 405 -44.60 9.29 12.72
N ASP A 406 -45.63 8.69 12.09
CA ASP A 406 -46.13 9.10 10.76
C ASP A 406 -46.99 10.39 10.73
N HIS A 407 -46.96 11.22 11.77
CA HIS A 407 -47.73 12.48 11.80
C HIS A 407 -47.09 13.58 12.66
N CYS A 408 -46.00 14.19 12.17
CA CYS A 408 -45.77 15.63 12.34
C CYS A 408 -44.64 16.09 11.41
N GLY A 409 -44.90 17.12 10.61
CA GLY A 409 -43.94 17.70 9.68
C GLY A 409 -42.95 18.67 10.33
N ASP A 410 -41.87 18.85 9.57
CA ASP A 410 -40.88 19.94 9.55
C ASP A 410 -39.80 20.07 10.63
N THR A 411 -38.60 20.31 10.09
CA THR A 411 -37.33 20.80 10.66
C THR A 411 -36.28 19.82 11.21
N VAL A 412 -35.15 19.75 10.46
CA VAL A 412 -33.75 19.56 10.86
C VAL A 412 -33.21 18.12 11.04
N GLY A 413 -32.19 17.80 10.22
CA GLY A 413 -30.91 17.29 10.75
C GLY A 413 -30.53 15.83 10.49
N THR A 414 -29.73 15.62 9.45
CA THR A 414 -28.52 14.76 9.44
C THR A 414 -28.43 13.65 10.48
N GLY A 415 -28.61 12.39 10.07
CA GLY A 415 -28.32 11.25 10.95
C GLY A 415 -28.37 9.87 10.30
N VAL A 416 -29.00 9.72 9.13
CA VAL A 416 -29.25 8.39 8.55
C VAL A 416 -28.33 8.02 7.37
N GLU A 417 -27.68 8.99 6.72
CA GLU A 417 -26.72 8.72 5.62
C GLU A 417 -25.31 8.27 6.08
N GLU A 418 -24.96 8.46 7.37
CA GLU A 418 -23.60 8.20 7.86
C GLU A 418 -23.33 6.70 8.13
N GLN A 419 -24.37 5.90 8.36
CA GLN A 419 -24.23 4.45 8.51
C GLN A 419 -24.22 3.70 7.17
N SER A 420 -24.97 4.17 6.17
CA SER A 420 -24.96 3.56 4.83
C SER A 420 -23.62 3.78 4.11
N GLY A 421 -23.03 4.97 4.24
CA GLY A 421 -21.70 5.26 3.67
C GLY A 421 -20.54 4.49 4.32
N ARG A 422 -20.67 4.08 5.60
CA ARG A 422 -19.65 3.26 6.27
C ARG A 422 -19.64 1.80 5.81
N LEU A 423 -20.78 1.22 5.44
CA LEU A 423 -20.83 -0.14 4.90
C LEU A 423 -20.26 -0.24 3.48
N GLU A 424 -20.45 0.78 2.64
CA GLU A 424 -19.91 0.78 1.27
C GLU A 424 -18.39 0.99 1.21
N VAL A 425 -17.82 1.74 2.16
CA VAL A 425 -16.36 1.90 2.31
C VAL A 425 -15.69 0.57 2.69
N VAL A 426 -16.37 -0.31 3.42
CA VAL A 426 -15.85 -1.63 3.80
C VAL A 426 -15.82 -2.60 2.61
N ALA A 427 -16.75 -2.48 1.66
CA ALA A 427 -16.77 -3.32 0.46
C ALA A 427 -15.70 -2.91 -0.57
N THR A 428 -15.36 -1.62 -0.66
CA THR A 428 -14.42 -1.10 -1.67
C THR A 428 -12.95 -1.18 -1.25
N VAL A 429 -12.65 -1.40 0.03
CA VAL A 429 -11.28 -1.64 0.52
C VAL A 429 -10.93 -3.14 0.53
N ALA A 430 -11.91 -4.01 0.30
CA ALA A 430 -11.74 -5.47 0.33
C ALA A 430 -11.60 -6.13 -1.07
N LEU A 431 -11.62 -5.34 -2.14
CA LEU A 431 -11.47 -5.74 -3.56
C LEU A 431 -10.67 -4.67 -4.30
#